data_AF-A0A374VA31-F1
#
_entry.id   AF-A0A374VA31-F1
#
_cell.length_a   1.000
_cell.length_b   1.000
_cell.length_c   1.000
_cell.angle_alpha   90.00
_cell.angle_beta   90.00
_cell.angle_gamma   90.00
#
_symmetry.space_group_name_H-M   'P 1'
#
loop_
_entity.id
_entity.type
_entity.pdbx_description
1 polymer ?
#
loop_
_entity_poly.entity_id
_entity_poly.type
_entity_poly.pdbx_seq_one_letter_code
_entity_poly.pdbx_strand_id
1 'polypeptide(L)'
;MPLKSKIMADKRMNQFTPATDMEYVYAELADGSQVKIKKSDLAKNIGEIMQELRLFPYNTYKWGEWCTDCNTIINNCTIALQAENCANIPNGFTGVGLLSSFALQEGSYVMQFLCGLNDWKLYFRFSSNKNDFFTWRLINLT
;
A
#
# COMPACT_ATOMS: atom_id res chain seq x y z
N MET A 1 -18.52 -10.45 -63.37
CA MET A 1 -19.48 -10.47 -62.23
C MET A 1 -18.84 -9.76 -61.06
N PRO A 2 -19.51 -8.81 -60.38
CA PRO A 2 -18.87 -7.96 -59.38
C PRO A 2 -18.62 -8.74 -58.07
N LEU A 3 -17.44 -8.52 -57.46
CA LEU A 3 -17.12 -9.02 -56.12
C LEU A 3 -18.09 -8.40 -55.11
N LYS A 4 -18.75 -9.25 -54.32
CA LYS A 4 -19.69 -8.87 -53.25
C LYS A 4 -18.97 -8.06 -52.17
N SER A 5 -19.02 -6.74 -52.29
CA SER A 5 -18.47 -5.74 -51.35
C SER A 5 -19.26 -5.60 -50.04
N LYS A 6 -19.87 -6.66 -49.50
CA LYS A 6 -20.88 -6.54 -48.42
C LYS A 6 -20.66 -7.38 -47.16
N ILE A 7 -19.45 -7.90 -46.89
CA ILE A 7 -19.21 -8.75 -45.70
C ILE A 7 -18.24 -8.12 -44.69
N MET A 8 -17.61 -6.98 -45.00
CA MET A 8 -16.60 -6.38 -44.11
C MET A 8 -17.12 -5.22 -43.24
N ALA A 9 -18.35 -4.75 -43.47
CA ALA A 9 -18.91 -3.62 -42.71
C ALA A 9 -19.56 -4.01 -41.36
N ASP A 10 -19.92 -5.29 -41.19
CA ASP A 10 -20.63 -5.81 -39.99
C ASP A 10 -19.76 -6.71 -39.10
N LYS A 11 -18.42 -6.68 -39.24
CA LYS A 11 -17.55 -7.43 -38.31
C LYS A 11 -17.33 -6.63 -37.03
N ARG A 12 -18.41 -6.34 -36.30
CA ARG A 12 -18.37 -5.83 -34.92
C ARG A 12 -18.92 -6.89 -33.97
N MET A 13 -18.12 -7.15 -32.94
CA MET A 13 -18.28 -8.15 -31.88
C MET A 13 -18.43 -9.60 -32.35
N ASN A 14 -17.31 -10.33 -32.37
CA ASN A 14 -17.38 -11.66 -31.74
C ASN A 14 -17.93 -11.39 -30.34
N GLN A 15 -19.19 -11.76 -30.10
CA GLN A 15 -19.79 -11.70 -28.78
C GLN A 15 -18.77 -12.27 -27.81
N PHE A 16 -18.35 -11.46 -26.84
CA PHE A 16 -17.56 -11.93 -25.72
C PHE A 16 -18.33 -13.09 -25.10
N THR A 17 -17.93 -14.33 -25.40
CA THR A 17 -18.30 -15.44 -24.54
C THR A 17 -17.64 -15.10 -23.22
N PRO A 18 -18.38 -14.89 -22.11
CA PRO A 18 -17.76 -14.66 -20.83
C PRO A 18 -16.84 -15.85 -20.58
N ALA A 19 -15.53 -15.64 -20.71
CA ALA A 19 -14.58 -16.68 -20.41
C ALA A 19 -14.74 -16.94 -18.92
N THR A 20 -15.20 -18.13 -18.58
CA THR A 20 -15.23 -18.64 -17.19
C THR A 20 -13.82 -18.68 -16.57
N ASP A 21 -12.78 -18.43 -17.37
CA ASP A 21 -11.41 -18.12 -16.95
C ASP A 21 -11.34 -16.77 -16.22
N MET A 22 -11.72 -16.80 -14.94
CA MET A 22 -11.59 -15.69 -14.00
C MET A 22 -10.15 -15.20 -13.80
N GLU A 23 -9.14 -15.83 -14.39
CA GLU A 23 -7.71 -15.50 -14.22
C GLU A 23 -7.24 -14.33 -15.11
N TYR A 24 -7.95 -14.01 -16.21
CA TYR A 24 -7.46 -13.07 -17.23
C TYR A 24 -8.40 -11.89 -17.49
N VAL A 25 -7.83 -10.81 -18.01
CA VAL A 25 -8.50 -9.66 -18.61
C VAL A 25 -8.18 -9.66 -20.11
N TYR A 26 -9.18 -9.41 -20.94
CA TYR A 26 -9.03 -9.34 -22.40
C TYR A 26 -9.26 -7.91 -22.86
N ALA A 27 -8.39 -7.43 -23.75
CA ALA A 27 -8.49 -6.10 -24.36
C ALA A 27 -8.39 -6.21 -25.88
N GLU A 28 -8.96 -5.24 -26.58
CA GLU A 28 -8.89 -5.13 -28.04
C GLU A 28 -7.95 -3.98 -28.42
N LEU A 29 -7.02 -4.24 -29.35
CA LEU A 29 -6.11 -3.24 -29.89
C LEU A 29 -6.76 -2.48 -31.05
N ALA A 30 -6.18 -1.35 -31.44
CA ALA A 30 -6.72 -0.48 -32.49
C ALA A 30 -6.83 -1.16 -33.88
N ASP A 31 -6.07 -2.23 -34.12
CA ASP A 31 -6.13 -3.05 -35.33
C ASP A 31 -7.17 -4.18 -35.27
N GLY A 32 -7.95 -4.25 -34.19
CA GLY A 32 -8.95 -5.29 -33.95
C GLY A 32 -8.40 -6.62 -33.46
N SER A 33 -7.09 -6.72 -33.22
CA SER A 33 -6.49 -7.90 -32.58
C SER A 33 -6.78 -7.91 -31.06
N GLN A 34 -6.75 -9.10 -30.46
CA GLN A 34 -7.03 -9.28 -29.04
C GLN A 34 -5.75 -9.55 -28.25
N VAL A 35 -5.65 -8.92 -27.08
CA VAL A 35 -4.62 -9.17 -26.08
C VAL A 35 -5.24 -9.81 -24.83
N LYS A 36 -4.51 -10.77 -24.25
CA LYS A 36 -4.86 -11.47 -23.00
C LYS A 36 -3.85 -11.10 -21.93
N ILE A 37 -4.31 -10.57 -20.80
CA ILE A 37 -3.47 -10.10 -19.68
C ILE A 37 -3.84 -10.90 -18.42
N LYS A 38 -2.87 -11.49 -17.72
CA LYS A 38 -3.10 -12.13 -16.42
C LYS A 38 -3.48 -11.08 -15.37
N LYS A 39 -4.51 -11.35 -14.56
CA LYS A 39 -4.90 -10.44 -13.48
C LYS A 39 -3.80 -10.24 -12.45
N SER A 40 -3.01 -11.27 -12.17
CA SER A 40 -1.84 -11.18 -11.27
C SER A 40 -0.80 -10.18 -11.78
N ASP A 41 -0.50 -10.25 -13.08
CA ASP A 41 0.55 -9.44 -13.70
C ASP A 41 0.05 -7.99 -13.84
N LEU A 42 -1.23 -7.81 -14.17
CA LEU A 42 -1.87 -6.50 -14.18
C LEU A 42 -1.87 -5.84 -12.80
N ALA A 43 -2.26 -6.58 -11.75
CA ALA A 43 -2.27 -6.07 -10.38
C ALA A 43 -0.86 -5.71 -9.89
N LYS A 44 0.14 -6.54 -10.23
CA LYS A 44 1.55 -6.26 -9.96
C LYS A 44 2.01 -4.98 -10.63
N ASN A 45 1.78 -4.82 -11.93
CA ASN A 45 2.18 -3.63 -12.68
C ASN A 45 1.49 -2.36 -12.16
N ILE A 46 0.20 -2.42 -11.84
CA ILE A 46 -0.52 -1.29 -11.23
C ILE A 46 0.09 -0.94 -9.87
N GLY A 47 0.40 -1.94 -9.04
CA GLY A 47 1.07 -1.74 -7.76
C GLY A 47 2.44 -1.09 -7.89
N GLU A 48 3.25 -1.53 -8.86
CA GLU A 48 4.56 -0.95 -9.17
C GLU A 48 4.44 0.52 -9.64
N ILE A 49 3.50 0.82 -10.55
CA ILE A 49 3.23 2.18 -11.01
C ILE A 49 2.76 3.08 -9.87
N MET A 50 1.85 2.60 -9.02
CA MET A 50 1.36 3.38 -7.87
C MET A 50 2.46 3.66 -6.85
N GLN A 51 3.42 2.75 -6.67
CA GLN A 51 4.62 2.98 -5.85
C GLN A 51 5.56 4.00 -6.49
N GLU A 52 5.88 3.86 -7.78
CA GLU A 52 6.76 4.78 -8.51
C GLU A 52 6.23 6.21 -8.49
N LEU A 53 4.94 6.36 -8.81
CA LEU A 53 4.27 7.66 -8.87
C LEU A 53 3.88 8.20 -7.47
N ARG A 54 4.21 7.46 -6.39
CA ARG A 54 3.83 7.79 -5.01
C ARG A 54 2.34 8.10 -4.86
N LEU A 55 1.50 7.42 -5.66
CA LEU A 55 0.06 7.61 -5.68
C LEU A 55 -0.65 6.94 -4.51
N PHE A 56 0.06 6.16 -3.69
CA PHE A 56 -0.41 5.79 -2.37
C PHE A 56 -0.22 6.98 -1.42
N PRO A 57 -1.31 7.65 -0.98
CA PRO A 57 -1.21 8.65 0.06
C PRO A 57 -0.93 7.90 1.36
N TYR A 58 0.35 7.81 1.75
CA TYR A 58 0.82 7.10 2.93
C TYR A 58 0.59 5.59 2.81
N ASN A 59 1.64 4.76 2.97
CA ASN A 59 1.44 3.33 3.06
C ASN A 59 0.70 3.07 4.37
N THR A 60 -0.64 3.08 4.41
CA THR A 60 -1.34 2.38 5.48
C THR A 60 -0.78 0.97 5.47
N TYR A 61 0.00 0.62 6.51
CA TYR A 61 0.26 -0.78 6.80
C TYR A 61 -1.12 -1.43 6.84
N LYS A 62 -1.28 -2.52 6.09
CA LYS A 62 -2.56 -3.04 5.58
C LYS A 62 -3.73 -2.76 6.51
N TRP A 63 -4.78 -2.15 5.96
CA TRP A 63 -6.02 -1.88 6.69
C TRP A 63 -6.49 -3.12 7.46
N GLY A 64 -6.57 -3.03 8.79
CA GLY A 64 -6.97 -4.13 9.67
C GLY A 64 -5.83 -4.94 10.32
N GLU A 65 -4.56 -4.73 9.94
CA GLU A 65 -3.42 -5.33 10.65
C GLU A 65 -2.92 -4.40 11.78
N TRP A 66 -2.64 -4.99 12.94
CA TRP A 66 -2.08 -4.30 14.11
C TRP A 66 -0.55 -4.34 14.10
N CYS A 67 0.10 -3.29 14.58
CA CYS A 67 1.55 -3.31 14.78
C CYS A 67 1.92 -4.30 15.89
N THR A 68 2.80 -5.23 15.60
CA THR A 68 3.34 -6.18 16.59
C THR A 68 4.77 -5.83 17.03
N ASP A 69 5.46 -4.96 16.29
CA ASP A 69 6.78 -4.45 16.66
C ASP A 69 7.04 -3.09 15.98
N CYS A 70 7.19 -2.03 16.78
CA CYS A 70 7.44 -0.68 16.27
C CYS A 70 8.75 -0.55 15.47
N ASN A 71 9.76 -1.39 15.71
CA ASN A 71 11.04 -1.34 14.98
C ASN A 71 10.90 -1.84 13.54
N THR A 72 9.91 -2.67 13.23
CA THR A 72 9.66 -3.17 11.87
C THR A 72 9.03 -2.11 10.97
N ILE A 73 8.52 -1.02 11.56
CA ILE A 73 7.76 0.03 10.88
C ILE A 73 8.70 1.14 10.36
N ILE A 74 9.39 0.83 9.26
CA ILE A 74 10.44 1.68 8.67
C ILE A 74 10.00 2.48 7.44
N ASN A 75 8.75 2.33 7.01
CA ASN A 75 8.17 3.01 5.84
C ASN A 75 7.18 4.11 6.26
N ASN A 76 6.89 5.03 5.34
CA ASN A 76 5.85 6.05 5.54
C ASN A 76 4.48 5.41 5.78
N CYS A 77 3.98 5.42 7.02
CA CYS A 77 2.70 4.80 7.36
C CYS A 77 2.01 5.42 8.58
N THR A 78 0.74 5.06 8.76
CA THR A 78 0.08 5.13 10.06
C THR A 78 -0.60 3.79 10.34
N ILE A 79 -0.45 3.28 11.56
CA ILE A 79 -0.91 1.96 11.98
C ILE A 79 -1.37 1.96 13.45
N ALA A 80 -2.42 1.21 13.74
CA ALA A 80 -2.88 0.99 15.12
C ALA A 80 -2.04 -0.08 15.83
N LEU A 81 -1.90 0.05 17.14
CA LEU A 81 -1.20 -0.92 17.98
C LEU A 81 -1.85 -1.03 19.35
N GLN A 82 -1.65 -2.18 20.01
CA GLN A 82 -2.05 -2.42 21.39
C GLN A 82 -0.84 -2.79 22.22
N ALA A 83 -0.66 -2.16 23.38
CA ALA A 83 0.56 -2.27 24.18
C ALA A 83 0.94 -3.72 24.54
N GLU A 84 -0.04 -4.55 24.88
CA GLU A 84 0.19 -5.94 25.28
C GLU A 84 0.66 -6.85 24.13
N ASN A 85 0.41 -6.44 22.87
CA ASN A 85 0.67 -7.21 21.66
C ASN A 85 1.78 -6.61 20.80
N CYS A 86 2.46 -5.56 21.27
CA CYS A 86 3.42 -4.79 20.48
C CYS A 86 4.77 -4.62 21.19
N ALA A 87 5.84 -5.07 20.54
CA ALA A 87 7.20 -4.87 21.00
C ALA A 87 7.74 -3.46 20.66
N ASN A 88 8.80 -3.07 21.36
CA ASN A 88 9.54 -1.83 21.12
C ASN A 88 8.70 -0.54 21.23
N ILE A 89 7.65 -0.57 22.05
CA ILE A 89 6.84 0.58 22.45
C ILE A 89 7.54 1.45 23.50
N PRO A 90 7.11 2.71 23.71
CA PRO A 90 7.62 3.55 24.80
C PRO A 90 7.36 2.95 26.18
N ASN A 91 8.29 3.16 27.11
CA ASN A 91 8.04 2.84 28.51
C ASN A 91 6.86 3.65 29.06
N GLY A 92 5.93 2.95 29.72
CA GLY A 92 4.73 3.54 30.29
C GLY A 92 3.59 3.83 29.30
N PHE A 93 3.74 3.47 28.03
CA PHE A 93 2.61 3.41 27.11
C PHE A 93 1.70 2.21 27.46
N THR A 94 0.38 2.44 27.47
CA THR A 94 -0.62 1.41 27.81
C THR A 94 -1.83 1.52 26.89
N GLY A 95 -2.56 0.41 26.72
CA GLY A 95 -3.79 0.40 25.92
C GLY A 95 -3.54 0.46 24.42
N VAL A 96 -4.34 1.25 23.71
CA VAL A 96 -4.34 1.36 22.24
C VAL A 96 -3.71 2.68 21.81
N GLY A 97 -2.96 2.65 20.71
CA GLY A 97 -2.30 3.82 20.15
C GLY A 97 -2.26 3.82 18.64
N LEU A 98 -1.96 4.99 18.07
CA LEU A 98 -1.69 5.18 16.66
C LEU A 98 -0.21 5.55 16.48
N LEU A 99 0.52 4.70 15.76
CA LEU A 99 1.89 4.93 15.34
C LEU A 99 1.89 5.53 13.94
N SER A 100 2.48 6.72 13.79
CA SER A 100 2.81 7.30 12.49
C SER A 100 4.32 7.24 12.28
N SER A 101 4.75 6.65 11.16
CA SER A 101 6.16 6.53 10.78
C SER A 101 6.41 7.30 9.49
N PHE A 102 7.54 7.99 9.43
CA PHE A 102 7.97 8.81 8.30
C PHE A 102 9.38 8.39 7.88
N ALA A 103 9.50 7.80 6.70
CA ALA A 103 10.76 7.48 6.04
C ALA A 103 11.23 8.71 5.24
N LEU A 104 12.35 9.30 5.65
CA LEU A 104 12.93 10.53 5.12
C LEU A 104 14.24 10.22 4.38
N GLN A 105 14.63 11.11 3.45
CA GLN A 105 15.84 10.98 2.63
C GLN A 105 16.01 9.58 2.03
N GLU A 106 15.04 9.15 1.21
CA GLU A 106 15.01 7.80 0.60
C GLU A 106 15.04 6.65 1.63
N GLY A 107 14.63 6.96 2.86
CA GLY A 107 14.53 6.05 3.98
C GLY A 107 15.77 6.02 4.87
N SER A 108 16.86 6.72 4.56
CA SER A 108 18.03 6.76 5.45
C SER A 108 17.66 7.15 6.89
N TYR A 109 16.60 7.95 7.07
CA TYR A 109 16.07 8.29 8.38
C TYR A 109 14.63 7.80 8.52
N VAL A 110 14.28 7.34 9.72
CA VAL A 110 12.91 7.00 10.09
C VAL A 110 12.54 7.80 11.32
N MET A 111 11.44 8.54 11.25
CA MET A 111 10.88 9.28 12.37
C MET A 111 9.56 8.64 12.77
N GLN A 112 9.34 8.41 14.06
CA GLN A 112 8.13 7.78 14.57
C GLN A 112 7.47 8.63 15.65
N PHE A 113 6.15 8.74 15.56
CA PHE A 113 5.29 9.32 16.58
C PHE A 113 4.26 8.28 17.01
N LEU A 114 4.09 8.08 18.31
CA LEU A 114 3.03 7.25 18.85
C LEU A 114 2.10 8.11 19.70
N CYS A 115 0.84 8.21 19.32
CA CYS A 115 -0.21 8.81 20.14
C CYS A 115 -0.93 7.71 20.91
N GLY A 116 -0.83 7.72 22.23
CA GLY A 116 -1.64 6.86 23.08
C GLY A 116 -3.06 7.40 23.19
N LEU A 117 -4.06 6.59 22.83
CA LEU A 117 -5.46 7.02 22.83
C LEU A 117 -6.11 6.94 24.22
N ASN A 118 -5.51 6.16 25.13
CA ASN A 118 -5.99 6.00 26.50
C ASN A 118 -5.57 7.16 27.41
N ASP A 119 -4.31 7.56 27.31
CA ASP A 119 -3.70 8.58 28.18
C ASP A 119 -3.37 9.89 27.45
N TRP A 120 -3.69 9.96 26.16
CA TRP A 120 -3.45 11.12 25.29
C TRP A 120 -1.98 11.60 25.28
N LYS A 121 -1.05 10.69 25.58
CA LYS A 121 0.37 10.98 25.54
C LYS A 121 0.92 10.82 24.13
N LEU A 122 1.74 11.77 23.72
CA LEU A 122 2.45 11.73 22.45
C LEU A 122 3.91 11.36 22.70
N TYR A 123 4.38 10.31 22.04
CA TYR A 123 5.74 9.84 22.11
C TYR A 123 6.43 10.03 20.76
N PHE A 124 7.75 10.24 20.80
CA PHE A 124 8.58 10.45 19.63
C PHE A 124 9.87 9.64 19.72
N ARG A 125 10.34 9.13 18.59
CA ARG A 125 11.71 8.65 18.40
C ARG A 125 12.14 8.76 16.94
N PHE A 126 13.41 8.50 16.70
CA PHE A 126 13.95 8.44 15.34
C PHE A 126 14.99 7.32 15.20
N SER A 127 15.35 7.00 13.96
CA SER A 127 16.47 6.16 13.55
C SER A 127 17.19 6.85 12.38
N SER A 128 18.52 6.76 12.33
CA SER A 128 19.35 7.29 11.25
C SER A 128 19.89 6.21 10.29
N ASN A 129 19.47 4.95 10.48
CA ASN A 129 19.94 3.82 9.67
C ASN A 129 18.89 2.71 9.48
N LYS A 130 17.64 2.92 9.92
CA LYS A 130 16.51 1.95 9.95
C LYS A 130 16.65 0.75 10.90
N ASN A 131 17.87 0.44 11.33
CA ASN A 131 18.16 -0.76 12.13
C ASN A 131 18.19 -0.46 13.62
N ASP A 132 18.63 0.75 14.00
CA ASP A 132 18.81 1.17 15.37
C ASP A 132 17.93 2.39 15.66
N PHE A 133 16.95 2.21 16.54
CA PHE A 133 16.09 3.30 16.99
C PHE A 133 16.61 3.90 18.28
N PHE A 134 16.63 5.23 18.34
CA PHE A 134 16.83 5.95 19.59
C PHE A 134 15.66 5.68 20.55
N THR A 135 15.92 5.79 21.85
CA THR A 135 14.91 5.61 22.89
C THR A 135 13.76 6.61 22.71
N TRP A 136 12.54 6.13 22.95
CA TRP A 136 11.34 6.97 22.97
C TRP A 136 11.44 8.14 23.95
N ARG A 137 10.93 9.29 23.53
CA ARG A 137 10.77 10.50 24.32
C ARG A 137 9.29 10.84 24.41
N LEU A 138 8.81 11.15 25.62
CA LEU A 138 7.48 11.71 25.82
C LEU A 138 7.51 13.20 25.43
N ILE A 139 6.58 13.62 24.60
CA ILE A 139 6.34 15.03 24.26
C ILE A 139 5.35 15.58 25.28
N ASN A 140 5.81 16.54 26.08
CA ASN A 140 4.95 17.30 26.99
C ASN A 140 4.40 18.51 26.23
N LEU A 141 3.11 18.52 25.98
CA LEU A 141 2.41 19.70 25.48
C LEU A 141 2.11 20.60 26.69
N THR A 142 2.90 21.66 26.85
CA THR A 142 2.71 22.71 27.86
C THR A 142 1.78 23.80 27.35
#